data_AF-A0A1G4PLH3-F1
#
_entry.id   AF-A0A1G4PLH3-F1
#
_cell.length_a   1.000
_cell.length_b   1.000
_cell.length_c   1.000
_cell.angle_alpha   90.00
_cell.angle_beta   90.00
_cell.angle_gamma   90.00
#
_symmetry.space_group_name_H-M   'P 1'
#
loop_
_entity.id
_entity.type
_entity.pdbx_description
1 polymer ?
#
loop_
_entity_poly.entity_id
_entity_poly.type
_entity_poly.pdbx_seq_one_letter_code
_entity_poly.pdbx_strand_id
1 'polypeptide(L)' 'MDQDQHSKEAELFLQPYYLLRIRSDSDGTSGEVWLRNNAGHGGAGTHLFNVPRQESAEELKRWAERALRAYEEG' A
#
# COMPACT_ATOMS: atom_id res chain seq x y z
N MET A 1 2.07 29.48 -12.54
CA MET A 1 1.15 28.95 -11.52
C MET A 1 1.30 27.46 -11.60
N ASP A 2 2.28 27.00 -10.86
CA ASP A 2 2.86 25.69 -10.85
C ASP A 2 1.82 24.75 -10.22
N GLN A 3 1.26 23.90 -11.07
CA GLN A 3 0.29 22.91 -10.68
C GLN A 3 1.08 21.80 -9.99
N ASP A 4 1.34 21.96 -8.69
CA ASP A 4 1.79 20.89 -7.81
C ASP A 4 0.80 19.73 -7.94
N GLN A 5 1.13 18.82 -8.84
CA GLN A 5 0.44 17.57 -9.08
C GLN A 5 0.68 16.72 -7.83
N HIS A 6 -0.14 16.97 -6.82
CA HIS A 6 -0.02 16.45 -5.47
C HIS A 6 -0.36 14.96 -5.52
N SER A 7 0.59 14.16 -5.98
CA SER A 7 0.58 12.71 -5.83
C SER A 7 0.53 12.45 -4.32
N LYS A 8 -0.67 12.24 -3.77
CA LYS A 8 -0.82 11.88 -2.37
C LYS A 8 -0.41 10.42 -2.24
N GLU A 9 0.88 10.24 -1.97
CA GLU A 9 1.39 9.00 -1.42
C GLU A 9 0.96 8.94 0.05
N ALA A 10 0.12 7.95 0.39
CA ALA A 10 -0.30 7.70 1.75
C ALA A 10 0.22 6.33 2.19
N GLU A 11 0.93 6.30 3.31
CA GLU A 11 1.45 5.06 3.89
C GLU A 11 0.55 4.66 5.06
N LEU A 12 -0.07 3.49 4.94
CA LEU A 12 -1.03 2.96 5.89
C LEU A 12 -0.48 1.66 6.49
N PHE A 13 -0.36 1.62 7.81
CA PHE A 13 0.00 0.40 8.52
C PHE A 13 -1.25 -0.48 8.62
N LEU A 14 -1.25 -1.63 7.96
CA LEU A 14 -2.35 -2.60 8.03
C LEU A 14 -2.21 -3.50 9.26
N GLN A 15 -0.99 -3.89 9.57
CA GLN A 15 -0.65 -4.84 10.62
C GLN A 15 0.77 -4.54 11.16
N PRO A 16 1.20 -5.11 12.29
CA PRO A 16 2.49 -4.79 12.93
C PRO A 16 3.71 -4.89 12.00
N TYR A 17 3.66 -5.76 10.99
CA TYR A 17 4.73 -5.94 10.02
C TYR A 17 4.32 -5.62 8.58
N TYR A 18 3.11 -5.11 8.32
CA TYR A 18 2.63 -4.88 6.97
C TYR A 18 2.30 -3.41 6.73
N LEU A 19 2.87 -2.88 5.65
CA LEU A 19 2.77 -1.52 5.18
C LEU A 19 2.05 -1.51 3.83
N LEU A 20 1.01 -0.70 3.74
CA LEU A 20 0.32 -0.41 2.50
C LEU A 20 0.76 0.96 2.00
N ARG A 21 1.41 1.02 0.85
CA ARG A 21 1.72 2.28 0.17
C ARG A 21 0.60 2.55 -0.82
N ILE A 22 -0.12 3.63 -0.62
CA ILE A 22 -1.23 4.08 -1.45
C ILE A 22 -0.70 5.22 -2.31
N ARG A 23 -0.82 5.10 -3.62
CA ARG A 23 -0.50 6.13 -4.59
C ARG A 23 -1.78 6.59 -5.26
N SER A 24 -2.23 7.77 -4.86
CA SER A 24 -3.39 8.42 -5.45
C SER A 24 -2.94 9.26 -6.64
N ASP A 25 -3.51 8.98 -7.81
CA ASP A 25 -3.29 9.70 -9.06
C ASP A 25 -4.60 10.32 -9.56
N SER A 26 -4.56 11.17 -10.58
CA SER A 26 -5.76 11.82 -11.13
C SER A 26 -6.78 10.83 -11.71
N ASP A 27 -6.35 9.62 -12.10
CA ASP A 27 -7.21 8.58 -12.66
C ASP A 27 -7.67 7.52 -11.64
N GLY A 28 -7.25 7.64 -10.38
CA GLY A 28 -7.65 6.71 -9.32
C GLY A 28 -6.55 6.39 -8.32
N THR A 29 -6.84 5.47 -7.41
CA THR A 29 -5.96 5.14 -6.30
C THR A 29 -5.35 3.75 -6.51
N SER A 30 -4.04 3.65 -6.55
CA SER A 30 -3.31 2.37 -6.68
C SER A 30 -2.43 2.16 -5.47
N GLY A 31 -1.89 0.96 -5.26
CA GLY A 31 -1.09 0.73 -4.07
C GLY A 31 -0.31 -0.57 -4.07
N GLU A 32 0.53 -0.72 -3.07
CA GLU A 32 1.50 -1.80 -2.95
C GLU A 32 1.58 -2.25 -1.50
N VAL A 33 1.59 -3.56 -1.27
CA VAL A 33 1.73 -4.12 0.08
C VAL A 33 3.14 -4.62 0.30
N TRP A 34 3.74 -4.14 1.37
CA TRP A 34 5.12 -4.37 1.77
C TRP A 34 5.16 -4.95 3.18
N LEU A 35 5.88 -6.05 3.36
CA LEU A 35 6.21 -6.59 4.67
C LEU A 35 7.44 -5.85 5.21
N ARG A 36 7.26 -5.03 6.24
CA ARG A 36 8.36 -4.41 6.99
C ARG A 36 9.08 -5.49 7.79
N ASN A 37 10.29 -5.83 7.37
CA ASN A 37 11.15 -6.72 8.14
C ASN A 37 11.89 -5.90 9.22
N ASN A 38 11.86 -6.35 10.48
CA ASN A 38 12.42 -5.62 11.64
C ASN A 38 13.96 -5.70 11.73
N ALA A 39 14.65 -5.86 10.61
CA ALA A 39 16.08 -6.10 10.57
C ALA A 39 16.83 -4.82 10.15
N GLY A 40 16.84 -3.82 11.05
CA GLY A 40 17.94 -2.89 11.36
C GLY A 40 18.83 -2.23 10.30
N HIS A 41 18.61 -2.41 9.00
CA HIS A 41 19.49 -1.93 7.95
C HIS A 41 18.66 -1.52 6.75
N GLY A 42 18.39 -0.21 6.61
CA GLY A 42 18.07 0.51 5.35
C GLY A 42 17.40 -0.25 4.20
N GLY A 43 16.53 -1.22 4.48
CA GLY A 43 16.22 -2.32 3.58
C GLY A 43 14.75 -2.27 3.23
N ALA A 44 14.47 -2.13 1.94
CA ALA A 44 13.13 -2.20 1.39
C ALA A 44 12.40 -3.41 1.99
N GLY A 45 11.17 -3.21 2.47
CA GLY A 45 10.34 -4.31 2.94
C GLY A 45 10.21 -5.39 1.86
N THR A 46 9.75 -6.58 2.23
CA THR A 46 9.42 -7.58 1.20
C THR A 46 8.15 -7.12 0.50
N HIS A 47 8.24 -6.74 -0.78
CA HIS A 47 7.05 -6.51 -1.57
C HIS A 47 6.26 -7.82 -1.69
N LEU A 48 5.03 -7.83 -1.18
CA LEU A 48 4.17 -9.01 -1.20
C LEU A 48 3.35 -9.04 -2.48
N PHE A 49 2.61 -7.97 -2.75
CA PHE A 49 1.74 -7.88 -3.90
C PHE A 49 1.33 -6.44 -4.21
N ASN A 50 1.08 -6.20 -5.50
CA ASN A 50 0.54 -4.94 -5.99
C ASN A 50 -0.99 -4.95 -5.86
N VAL A 51 -1.53 -3.87 -5.32
CA VAL A 51 -2.98 -3.61 -5.25
C VAL A 51 -3.42 -2.97 -6.56
N PRO A 52 -4.37 -3.58 -7.29
CA PRO A 52 -4.91 -2.98 -8.50
C PRO A 52 -5.53 -1.61 -8.21
N ARG A 53 -5.55 -0.73 -9.22
CA ARG A 53 -6.18 0.58 -9.12
C ARG A 53 -7.64 0.44 -8.70
N GLN A 54 -7.99 1.13 -7.64
CA GLN A 54 -9.33 1.27 -7.07
C GLN A 54 -9.85 2.69 -7.26
N GLU A 55 -11.16 2.83 -7.18
CA GLU A 55 -11.83 4.13 -7.24
C GLU A 55 -11.56 4.96 -5.97
N SER A 56 -11.22 4.31 -4.85
CA SER A 56 -10.95 4.97 -3.58
C SER A 56 -9.92 4.27 -2.69
N ALA A 57 -9.24 5.05 -1.85
CA ALA A 57 -8.30 4.55 -0.85
C ALA A 57 -8.92 3.57 0.15
N GLU A 58 -10.22 3.72 0.45
CA GLU A 58 -10.95 2.79 1.33
C GLU A 58 -11.09 1.40 0.71
N GLU A 59 -11.44 1.32 -0.58
CA GLU A 59 -11.52 0.04 -1.29
C GLU A 59 -10.15 -0.62 -1.42
N LEU A 60 -9.14 0.21 -1.68
CA LEU A 60 -7.76 -0.23 -1.74
C LEU A 60 -7.31 -0.85 -0.43
N LYS A 61 -7.63 -0.20 0.69
CA LYS A 61 -7.38 -0.73 2.02
C LYS A 61 -8.10 -2.05 2.25
N ARG A 62 -9.40 -2.14 1.95
CA ARG A 62 -10.19 -3.38 2.12
C ARG A 62 -9.64 -4.53 1.28
N TRP A 63 -9.23 -4.24 0.04
CA TRP A 63 -8.60 -5.22 -0.83
C TRP A 63 -7.29 -5.72 -0.23
N ALA A 64 -6.44 -4.79 0.22
CA ALA A 64 -5.15 -5.13 0.82
C ALA A 64 -5.31 -5.94 2.13
N GLU A 65 -6.26 -5.58 2.99
CA GLU A 65 -6.60 -6.35 4.20
C GLU A 65 -7.07 -7.77 3.85
N ARG A 66 -7.90 -7.92 2.80
CA ARG A 66 -8.39 -9.23 2.36
C ARG A 66 -7.27 -10.08 1.77
N ALA A 67 -6.41 -9.49 0.95
CA ALA A 67 -5.27 -10.16 0.34
C ALA A 67 -4.24 -10.59 1.39
N LEU A 68 -3.98 -9.74 2.39
CA LEU A 68 -3.13 -10.08 3.53
C LEU A 68 -3.69 -11.24 4.33
N ARG A 69 -4.99 -11.21 4.66
CA ARG A 69 -5.62 -12.32 5.39
C ARG A 69 -5.51 -13.64 4.62
N ALA A 70 -5.77 -13.62 3.31
CA ALA A 70 -5.60 -14.81 2.46
C ALA A 70 -4.14 -15.29 2.39
N TYR A 71 -3.17 -14.39 2.48
CA TYR A 71 -1.75 -14.71 2.54
C TYR A 71 -1.34 -15.32 3.89
N GLU A 72 -1.92 -14.88 5.01
CA GLU A 72 -1.64 -15.44 6.34
C GLU A 72 -2.35 -16.78 6.60
N GLU A 73 -3.52 -17.02 5.98
CA GLU A 73 -4.27 -18.26 6.12
C GLU A 73 -3.79 -19.39 5.18
N GLY A 74 -2.96 -19.08 4.19
CA GLY A 74 -2.44 -20.02 3.18
C GLY A 74 -1.07 -20.60 3.52
#